data_AF-A0A7C5EXZ0-F1
#
_entry.id   AF-A0A7C5EXZ0-F1
#
_cell.length_a   1.000
_cell.length_b   1.000
_cell.length_c   1.000
_cell.angle_alpha   90.00
_cell.angle_beta   90.00
_cell.angle_gamma   90.00
#
_symmetry.space_group_name_H-M   'P 1'
#
loop_
_entity.id
_entity.type
_entity.pdbx_description
1 polymer ?
#
loop_
_entity_poly.entity_id
_entity_poly.type
_entity_poly.pdbx_seq_one_letter_code
_entity_poly.pdbx_strand_id
1 'polypeptide(L)'
;MCAGCSGLEVLHEVYDLLGPKTVFVNAAGCLTLLATYPFTPFRGSWLYTAMASAPAGAQGVRDALDLLLQKGDIGPEENLEVVVLTGDGAAYGMGLSATSSAIERGLNFLYLCYDNEGFGNTGQQYSEATPHGARTAMSLSRAGFTGYKKDLFAIWTAHQPAYAATVLGAEPLDLARKVAKAKSL
;
A
#
# COMPACT_ATOMS: atom_id res chain seq x y z
N MET A 1 5.93 -13.30 -9.43
CA MET A 1 6.50 -13.03 -8.08
C MET A 1 7.60 -14.03 -7.77
N CYS A 2 8.58 -13.66 -6.94
CA CYS A 2 9.64 -14.57 -6.50
C CYS A 2 9.07 -15.67 -5.58
N ALA A 3 9.69 -16.86 -5.59
CA ALA A 3 9.37 -17.90 -4.62
C ALA A 3 9.69 -17.43 -3.20
N GLY A 4 8.74 -17.57 -2.27
CA GLY A 4 8.90 -17.10 -0.89
C GLY A 4 8.79 -15.58 -0.72
N CYS A 5 8.10 -14.87 -1.62
CA CYS A 5 7.93 -13.42 -1.48
C CYS A 5 7.07 -13.07 -0.25
N SER A 6 7.69 -12.46 0.77
CA SER A 6 7.02 -12.02 1.99
C SER A 6 5.94 -10.96 1.75
N GLY A 7 6.15 -10.04 0.80
CA GLY A 7 5.15 -9.03 0.45
C GLY A 7 3.87 -9.64 -0.13
N LEU A 8 3.98 -10.78 -0.83
CA LEU A 8 2.81 -11.53 -1.30
C LEU A 8 2.12 -12.25 -0.15
N GLU A 9 2.88 -12.85 0.77
CA GLU A 9 2.31 -13.54 1.94
C GLU A 9 1.51 -12.57 2.81
N VAL A 10 2.09 -11.42 3.16
CA VAL A 10 1.41 -10.37 3.93
C VAL A 10 0.15 -9.89 3.21
N LEU A 11 0.21 -9.70 1.89
CA LEU A 11 -0.96 -9.26 1.13
C LEU A 11 -2.06 -10.34 1.13
N HIS A 12 -1.69 -11.61 1.06
CA HIS A 12 -2.63 -12.73 1.12
C HIS A 12 -3.33 -12.77 2.49
N GLU A 13 -2.58 -12.68 3.59
CA GLU A 13 -3.13 -12.63 4.95
C GLU A 13 -4.08 -11.44 5.15
N VAL A 14 -3.70 -10.26 4.64
CA VAL A 14 -4.58 -9.08 4.67
C VAL A 14 -5.84 -9.32 3.84
N TYR A 15 -5.71 -9.95 2.67
CA TYR A 15 -6.83 -10.17 1.76
C TYR A 15 -7.84 -11.18 2.29
N ASP A 16 -7.39 -12.19 3.05
CA ASP A 16 -8.28 -13.12 3.76
C ASP A 16 -9.19 -12.42 4.78
N LEU A 17 -8.75 -11.29 5.33
CA LEU A 17 -9.50 -10.49 6.31
C LEU A 17 -10.41 -9.45 5.65
N LEU A 18 -9.94 -8.83 4.57
CA LEU A 18 -10.71 -7.82 3.86
C LEU A 18 -11.81 -8.45 2.98
N GLY A 19 -11.51 -9.60 2.37
CA GLY A 19 -12.43 -10.38 1.56
C GLY A 19 -12.65 -9.81 0.16
N PRO A 20 -13.62 -10.36 -0.60
CA PRO A 20 -13.81 -10.01 -2.01
C PRO A 20 -14.45 -8.63 -2.25
N LYS A 21 -15.06 -8.00 -1.22
CA LYS A 21 -15.68 -6.68 -1.30
C LYS A 21 -14.65 -5.56 -1.15
N THR A 22 -13.61 -5.63 -1.96
CA THR A 22 -12.48 -4.70 -1.93
C THR A 22 -12.11 -4.26 -3.33
N VAL A 23 -11.62 -3.03 -3.44
CA VAL A 23 -10.93 -2.52 -4.62
C VAL A 23 -9.53 -2.08 -4.24
N PHE A 24 -8.53 -2.79 -4.76
CA PHE A 24 -7.13 -2.43 -4.57
C PHE A 24 -6.72 -1.38 -5.60
N VAL A 25 -6.24 -0.24 -5.14
CA VAL A 25 -5.60 0.79 -5.95
C VAL A 25 -4.10 0.68 -5.77
N ASN A 26 -3.44 0.04 -6.73
CA ASN A 26 -2.03 -0.29 -6.63
C ASN A 26 -1.14 0.73 -7.33
N ALA A 27 -0.16 1.25 -6.59
CA ALA A 27 0.96 1.98 -7.17
C ALA A 27 1.92 1.03 -7.89
N ALA A 28 2.46 1.48 -9.03
CA ALA A 28 3.47 0.75 -9.79
C ALA A 28 4.62 0.23 -8.90
N GLY A 29 4.87 -1.08 -8.92
CA GLY A 29 5.90 -1.76 -8.14
C GLY A 29 5.88 -3.27 -8.31
N CYS A 30 6.51 -4.03 -7.40
CA CYS A 30 6.57 -5.50 -7.48
C CYS A 30 5.18 -6.14 -7.53
N LEU A 31 4.27 -5.67 -6.67
CA LEU A 31 2.91 -6.23 -6.58
C LEU A 31 2.03 -5.89 -7.79
N THR A 32 2.43 -4.94 -8.64
CA THR A 32 1.78 -4.72 -9.94
C THR A 32 1.85 -5.95 -10.83
N LEU A 33 2.94 -6.73 -10.72
CA LEU A 33 3.12 -7.95 -11.50
C LEU A 33 2.19 -9.10 -11.09
N LEU A 34 1.36 -8.92 -10.06
CA LEU A 34 0.34 -9.89 -9.67
C LEU A 34 -0.76 -9.99 -10.73
N ALA A 35 -1.24 -8.85 -11.22
CA ALA A 35 -2.24 -8.82 -12.29
C ALA A 35 -1.52 -8.81 -13.64
N THR A 36 -1.54 -9.94 -14.35
CA THR A 36 -0.94 -10.09 -15.68
C THR A 36 -2.03 -10.46 -16.66
N TYR A 37 -2.35 -9.56 -17.59
CA TYR A 37 -3.43 -9.79 -18.56
C TYR A 37 -3.33 -11.15 -19.26
N PRO A 38 -4.41 -11.94 -19.33
CA PRO A 38 -5.78 -11.66 -18.88
C PRO A 38 -6.10 -12.12 -17.44
N PHE A 39 -5.10 -12.50 -16.64
CA PHE A 39 -5.27 -13.11 -15.34
C PHE A 39 -5.08 -12.13 -14.18
N THR A 40 -5.90 -12.31 -13.14
CA THR A 40 -5.75 -11.62 -11.85
C THR A 40 -5.88 -12.63 -10.71
N PRO A 41 -5.00 -12.59 -9.69
CA PRO A 41 -5.14 -13.41 -8.49
C PRO A 41 -6.16 -12.82 -7.50
N PHE A 42 -6.61 -11.57 -7.70
CA PHE A 42 -7.60 -10.92 -6.86
C PHE A 42 -9.01 -11.33 -7.28
N ARG A 43 -9.83 -11.75 -6.33
CA ARG A 43 -11.27 -12.02 -6.55
C ARG A 43 -12.09 -10.73 -6.61
N GLY A 44 -11.61 -9.68 -5.95
CA GLY A 44 -12.16 -8.33 -5.99
C GLY A 44 -11.54 -7.51 -7.10
N SER A 45 -11.80 -6.20 -7.10
CA SER A 45 -11.32 -5.30 -8.13
C SER A 45 -9.86 -4.87 -7.89
N TRP A 46 -9.16 -4.61 -8.99
CA TRP A 46 -7.78 -4.12 -9.00
C TRP A 46 -7.65 -2.98 -10.00
N LEU A 47 -7.12 -1.85 -9.55
CA LEU A 47 -6.84 -0.67 -10.35
C LEU A 47 -5.35 -0.35 -10.28
N TYR A 48 -4.70 -0.36 -11.44
CA TYR A 48 -3.32 0.07 -11.57
C TYR A 48 -3.23 1.59 -11.65
N THR A 49 -2.24 2.16 -10.97
CA THR A 49 -1.94 3.60 -11.00
C THR A 49 -0.45 3.85 -11.17
N ALA A 50 -0.10 5.06 -11.61
CA ALA A 50 1.28 5.52 -11.58
C ALA A 50 1.78 5.56 -10.11
N MET A 51 3.09 5.40 -9.94
CA MET A 51 3.71 5.26 -8.60
C MET A 51 3.33 6.39 -7.62
N ALA A 52 3.20 7.62 -8.12
CA ALA A 52 2.91 8.80 -7.30
C ALA A 52 1.41 9.03 -7.01
N SER A 53 0.50 8.31 -7.66
CA SER A 53 -0.92 8.68 -7.72
C SER A 53 -1.90 7.72 -7.07
N ALA A 54 -1.45 6.60 -6.48
CA ALA A 54 -2.35 5.62 -5.86
C ALA A 54 -3.33 6.24 -4.82
N PRO A 55 -2.91 7.12 -3.89
CA PRO A 55 -3.86 7.75 -2.95
C PRO A 55 -4.88 8.65 -3.64
N ALA A 56 -4.48 9.36 -4.70
CA ALA A 56 -5.40 10.18 -5.50
C ALA A 56 -6.37 9.31 -6.31
N GLY A 57 -5.91 8.16 -6.83
CA GLY A 57 -6.75 7.17 -7.48
C GLY A 57 -7.78 6.58 -6.51
N ALA A 58 -7.36 6.25 -5.29
CA ALA A 58 -8.25 5.76 -4.24
C ALA A 58 -9.30 6.79 -3.84
N GLN A 59 -8.94 8.08 -3.78
CA GLN A 59 -9.93 9.15 -3.61
C GLN A 59 -11.00 9.08 -4.70
N GLY A 60 -10.61 9.04 -5.97
CA GLY A 60 -11.58 9.00 -7.07
C GLY A 60 -12.49 7.77 -7.01
N VAL A 61 -11.96 6.62 -6.59
CA VAL A 61 -12.76 5.39 -6.40
C VAL A 61 -13.73 5.54 -5.23
N ARG A 62 -13.28 6.08 -4.08
CA ARG A 62 -14.13 6.30 -2.91
C ARG A 62 -15.24 7.30 -3.19
N ASP A 63 -14.90 8.43 -3.81
CA ASP A 63 -15.86 9.48 -4.21
C ASP A 63 -16.91 8.91 -5.18
N ALA A 64 -16.51 8.07 -6.14
CA ALA A 64 -17.43 7.43 -7.06
C ALA A 64 -18.40 6.46 -6.37
N LEU A 65 -17.89 5.61 -5.46
CA LEU A 65 -18.72 4.69 -4.68
C LEU A 65 -19.72 5.45 -3.79
N ASP A 66 -19.29 6.53 -3.17
CA ASP A 66 -20.16 7.36 -2.31
C ASP A 66 -21.27 8.02 -3.12
N LEU A 67 -20.97 8.50 -4.33
CA LEU A 67 -21.99 9.04 -5.24
C LEU A 67 -22.99 7.98 -5.71
N LEU A 68 -22.54 6.74 -5.98
CA LEU A 68 -23.43 5.64 -6.37
C LEU A 68 -24.37 5.25 -5.22
N LEU A 69 -23.87 5.21 -3.98
CA LEU A 69 -24.68 4.99 -2.79
C LEU A 69 -25.70 6.11 -2.57
N GLN A 70 -25.29 7.37 -2.72
CA GLN A 70 -26.19 8.53 -2.57
C GLN A 70 -27.31 8.55 -3.60
N LYS A 71 -27.04 8.07 -4.83
CA LYS A 71 -28.05 7.93 -5.89
C LYS A 71 -28.96 6.71 -5.70
N GLY A 72 -28.53 5.74 -4.90
CA GLY A 72 -29.18 4.44 -4.76
C GLY A 72 -28.94 3.51 -5.94
N ASP A 73 -27.89 3.76 -6.74
CA ASP A 73 -27.51 2.89 -7.86
C ASP A 73 -26.89 1.57 -7.36
N ILE A 74 -26.32 1.58 -6.15
CA ILE A 74 -25.83 0.41 -5.43
C ILE A 74 -26.34 0.44 -3.98
N GLY A 75 -26.59 -0.74 -3.40
CA GLY A 75 -26.92 -0.87 -1.98
C GLY A 75 -25.70 -0.79 -1.06
N PRO A 76 -25.88 -0.55 0.26
CA PRO A 76 -24.79 -0.60 1.25
C PRO A 76 -24.02 -1.93 1.26
N GLU A 77 -24.69 -3.02 0.91
CA GLU A 77 -24.11 -4.36 0.78
C GLU A 77 -23.20 -4.52 -0.44
N GLU A 78 -23.36 -3.68 -1.45
CA GLU A 78 -22.54 -3.66 -2.66
C GLU A 78 -21.35 -2.70 -2.53
N ASN A 79 -21.30 -1.90 -1.45
CA ASN A 79 -20.19 -1.01 -1.17
C ASN A 79 -18.88 -1.80 -1.03
N LEU A 80 -17.81 -1.23 -1.58
CA LEU A 80 -16.47 -1.82 -1.59
C LEU A 80 -15.55 -1.07 -0.64
N GLU A 81 -14.68 -1.82 0.03
CA GLU A 81 -13.56 -1.30 0.79
C GLU A 81 -12.45 -0.85 -0.16
N VAL A 82 -12.00 0.39 -0.04
CA VAL A 82 -10.93 0.92 -0.90
C VAL A 82 -9.60 0.68 -0.21
N VAL A 83 -8.64 0.08 -0.92
CA VAL A 83 -7.33 -0.26 -0.36
C VAL A 83 -6.24 0.27 -1.26
N VAL A 84 -5.46 1.22 -0.76
CA VAL A 84 -4.23 1.67 -1.41
C VAL A 84 -3.12 0.66 -1.12
N LEU A 85 -2.47 0.16 -2.16
CA LEU A 85 -1.34 -0.76 -2.05
C LEU A 85 -0.10 -0.18 -2.71
N THR A 86 0.91 0.13 -1.92
CA THR A 86 2.15 0.75 -2.39
C THR A 86 3.39 0.01 -1.89
N GLY A 87 4.47 0.06 -2.66
CA GLY A 87 5.79 -0.28 -2.16
C GLY A 87 6.40 0.92 -1.41
N ASP A 88 7.50 0.67 -0.72
CA ASP A 88 8.27 1.69 -0.01
C ASP A 88 8.66 2.88 -0.90
N GLY A 89 9.11 2.66 -2.14
CA GLY A 89 9.50 3.74 -3.04
C GLY A 89 8.38 4.75 -3.35
N ALA A 90 7.13 4.28 -3.37
CA ALA A 90 5.97 5.14 -3.50
C ALA A 90 5.60 5.80 -2.16
N ALA A 91 5.57 5.04 -1.07
CA ALA A 91 5.14 5.54 0.24
C ALA A 91 6.10 6.58 0.84
N TYR A 92 7.41 6.34 0.75
CA TYR A 92 8.44 7.19 1.33
C TYR A 92 8.88 8.33 0.41
N GLY A 93 8.81 8.10 -0.91
CA GLY A 93 9.30 8.99 -1.95
C GLY A 93 8.15 9.66 -2.73
N MET A 94 7.91 9.20 -3.96
CA MET A 94 7.14 9.95 -4.97
C MET A 94 5.65 10.12 -4.63
N GLY A 95 5.06 9.17 -3.90
CA GLY A 95 3.65 9.19 -3.49
C GLY A 95 3.40 9.88 -2.15
N LEU A 96 4.44 10.43 -1.51
CA LEU A 96 4.32 11.03 -0.17
C LEU A 96 3.38 12.25 -0.17
N SER A 97 3.44 13.11 -1.18
CA SER A 97 2.56 14.29 -1.28
C SER A 97 1.09 13.93 -1.44
N ALA A 98 0.80 12.90 -2.25
CA ALA A 98 -0.55 12.39 -2.44
C ALA A 98 -1.08 11.74 -1.15
N THR A 99 -0.23 11.01 -0.43
CA THR A 99 -0.56 10.38 0.86
C THR A 99 -0.84 11.45 1.93
N SER A 100 0.04 12.44 2.05
CA SER A 100 -0.13 13.60 2.95
C SER A 100 -1.46 14.30 2.71
N SER A 101 -1.77 14.59 1.45
CA SER A 101 -3.02 15.24 1.05
C SER A 101 -4.26 14.39 1.33
N ALA A 102 -4.14 13.06 1.25
CA ALA A 102 -5.24 12.14 1.54
C ALA A 102 -5.56 12.09 3.04
N ILE A 103 -4.54 12.08 3.90
CA ILE A 103 -4.72 12.13 5.35
C ILE A 103 -5.35 13.46 5.76
N GLU A 104 -4.85 14.58 5.24
CA GLU A 104 -5.39 15.93 5.51
C GLU A 104 -6.87 16.06 5.16
N ARG A 105 -7.31 15.40 4.08
CA ARG A 105 -8.71 15.37 3.65
C ARG A 105 -9.58 14.37 4.42
N GLY A 106 -9.00 13.55 5.30
CA GLY A 106 -9.73 12.52 6.02
C GLY A 106 -10.37 11.47 5.10
N LEU A 107 -9.69 11.12 4.00
CA LEU A 107 -10.23 10.16 3.04
C LEU A 107 -10.39 8.77 3.65
N ASN A 108 -11.51 8.12 3.36
CA ASN A 108 -11.84 6.81 3.90
C ASN A 108 -11.33 5.67 3.00
N PHE A 109 -10.13 5.18 3.29
CA PHE A 109 -9.56 3.97 2.71
C PHE A 109 -8.44 3.41 3.58
N LEU A 110 -8.13 2.13 3.40
CA LEU A 110 -6.95 1.51 4.00
C LEU A 110 -5.70 1.79 3.16
N TYR A 111 -4.57 2.13 3.79
CA TYR A 111 -3.28 2.29 3.12
C TYR A 111 -2.31 1.21 3.58
N LEU A 112 -1.83 0.40 2.64
CA LEU A 112 -0.83 -0.64 2.85
C LEU A 112 0.47 -0.28 2.13
N CYS A 113 1.54 -0.13 2.90
CA CYS A 113 2.91 -0.04 2.38
C CYS A 113 3.61 -1.39 2.62
N TYR A 114 3.94 -2.12 1.55
CA TYR A 114 4.85 -3.26 1.66
C TYR A 114 6.30 -2.74 1.59
N ASP A 115 6.96 -2.69 2.74
CA ASP A 115 8.31 -2.15 2.85
C ASP A 115 9.35 -3.24 2.65
N ASN A 116 9.86 -3.35 1.42
CA ASN A 116 10.97 -4.23 1.04
C ASN A 116 12.31 -3.46 0.89
N GLU A 117 12.37 -2.24 1.41
CA GLU A 117 13.60 -1.47 1.62
C GLU A 117 14.42 -1.14 0.35
N GLY A 118 13.77 -1.13 -0.79
CA GLY A 118 14.34 -0.74 -2.07
C GLY A 118 13.39 -1.01 -3.23
N PHE A 119 13.68 -0.40 -4.38
CA PHE A 119 12.88 -0.62 -5.58
C PHE A 119 13.14 -2.02 -6.18
N GLY A 120 12.53 -3.05 -5.58
CA GLY A 120 12.74 -4.45 -5.97
C GLY A 120 12.41 -4.72 -7.43
N ASN A 121 11.33 -4.13 -7.96
CA ASN A 121 10.85 -4.38 -9.32
C ASN A 121 11.84 -3.95 -10.40
N THR A 122 12.57 -2.87 -10.16
CA THR A 122 13.53 -2.31 -11.12
C THR A 122 14.94 -2.86 -10.93
N GLY A 123 15.13 -3.80 -10.00
CA GLY A 123 16.43 -4.44 -9.74
C GLY A 123 17.09 -4.01 -8.42
N GLN A 124 16.30 -3.74 -7.39
CA GLN A 124 16.76 -3.34 -6.05
C GLN A 124 17.63 -2.07 -6.08
N GLN A 125 17.06 -0.97 -6.56
CA GLN A 125 17.65 0.36 -6.40
C GLN A 125 17.42 0.90 -4.98
N TYR A 126 18.22 1.89 -4.59
CA TYR A 126 17.99 2.69 -3.39
C TYR A 126 16.60 3.30 -3.36
N SER A 127 15.96 3.21 -2.21
CA SER A 127 14.79 3.98 -1.83
C SER A 127 15.09 4.76 -0.53
N GLU A 128 14.21 5.67 -0.15
CA GLU A 128 14.29 6.36 1.14
C GLU A 128 14.05 5.41 2.33
N ALA A 129 13.59 4.19 2.07
CA ALA A 129 13.44 3.15 3.08
C ALA A 129 14.69 2.26 3.24
N THR A 130 15.70 2.41 2.38
CA THR A 130 16.92 1.61 2.42
C THR A 130 17.70 1.84 3.73
N PRO A 131 18.06 0.79 4.49
CA PRO A 131 18.83 0.91 5.72
C PRO A 131 20.25 1.40 5.50
N HIS A 132 20.81 2.00 6.55
CA HIS A 132 22.22 2.35 6.58
C HIS A 132 23.10 1.13 6.32
N GLY A 133 24.08 1.26 5.45
CA GLY A 133 25.01 0.17 5.09
C GLY A 133 24.46 -0.86 4.11
N ALA A 134 23.17 -0.82 3.76
CA ALA A 134 22.59 -1.77 2.82
C ALA A 134 23.16 -1.58 1.41
N ARG A 135 23.44 -2.69 0.72
CA ARG A 135 23.92 -2.71 -0.66
C ARG A 135 22.76 -2.90 -1.62
N THR A 136 22.70 -2.04 -2.62
CA THR A 136 21.70 -2.00 -3.70
C THR A 136 22.42 -2.00 -5.04
N ALA A 137 21.68 -2.15 -6.15
CA ALA A 137 22.26 -2.10 -7.48
C ALA A 137 22.93 -0.75 -7.83
N MET A 138 22.56 0.32 -7.13
CA MET A 138 23.15 1.66 -7.31
C MET A 138 24.32 1.93 -6.35
N SER A 139 24.73 0.95 -5.54
CA SER A 139 25.82 1.12 -4.58
C SER A 139 27.18 1.27 -5.24
N LEU A 140 27.66 2.51 -5.29
CA LEU A 140 29.00 2.85 -5.78
C LEU A 140 30.10 2.60 -4.73
N SER A 141 29.75 2.73 -3.44
CA SER A 141 30.69 2.52 -2.34
C SER A 141 30.62 1.09 -1.81
N ARG A 142 31.73 0.58 -1.28
CA ARG A 142 31.75 -0.69 -0.53
C ARG A 142 30.96 -0.62 0.77
N ALA A 143 30.76 0.58 1.30
CA ALA A 143 30.01 0.82 2.52
C ALA A 143 28.48 0.78 2.32
N GLY A 144 27.98 0.66 1.08
CA GLY A 144 26.53 0.65 0.80
C GLY A 144 25.90 2.04 0.90
N PHE A 145 24.62 2.09 1.27
CA PHE A 145 23.87 3.32 1.51
C PHE A 145 24.42 4.09 2.71
N THR A 146 24.80 5.35 2.50
CA THR A 146 25.38 6.19 3.56
C THR A 146 24.33 6.88 4.43
N GLY A 147 23.08 6.99 3.95
CA GLY A 147 21.97 7.59 4.69
C GLY A 147 21.39 6.64 5.74
N TYR A 148 20.32 7.09 6.38
CA TYR A 148 19.50 6.29 7.27
C TYR A 148 18.10 6.16 6.69
N LYS A 149 17.42 5.07 7.04
CA LYS A 149 16.01 4.85 6.70
C LYS A 149 15.19 6.03 7.19
N LYS A 150 14.45 6.66 6.27
CA LYS A 150 13.54 7.77 6.59
C LYS A 150 12.43 7.24 7.52
N ASP A 151 12.03 8.02 8.52
CA ASP A 151 10.93 7.61 9.40
C ASP A 151 9.58 7.98 8.78
N LEU A 152 8.95 7.00 8.11
CA LEU A 152 7.64 7.18 7.48
C LEU A 152 6.54 7.47 8.51
N PHE A 153 6.59 6.79 9.66
CA PHE A 153 5.54 6.90 10.68
C PHE A 153 5.61 8.24 11.37
N ALA A 154 6.80 8.80 11.62
CA ALA A 154 6.93 10.17 12.11
C ALA A 154 6.25 11.19 11.17
N ILE A 155 6.34 10.97 9.84
CA ILE A 155 5.70 11.85 8.86
C ILE A 155 4.19 11.63 8.82
N TRP A 156 3.73 10.38 8.74
CA TRP A 156 2.30 10.09 8.65
C TRP A 156 1.56 10.46 9.92
N THR A 157 2.10 10.14 11.10
CA THR A 157 1.46 10.47 12.37
C THR A 157 1.41 11.98 12.65
N ALA A 158 2.31 12.78 12.06
CA ALA A 158 2.22 14.23 12.09
C ALA A 158 0.96 14.77 11.39
N HIS A 159 0.40 14.02 10.42
CA HIS A 159 -0.88 14.32 9.78
C HIS A 159 -2.10 13.78 10.56
N GLN A 160 -1.90 13.14 11.71
CA GLN A 160 -2.96 12.63 12.59
C GLN A 160 -4.00 11.73 11.89
N PRO A 161 -3.59 10.63 11.21
CA PRO A 161 -4.53 9.68 10.62
C PRO A 161 -5.37 9.01 11.71
N ALA A 162 -6.56 8.53 11.34
CA ALA A 162 -7.44 7.79 12.25
C ALA A 162 -6.75 6.57 12.88
N TYR A 163 -5.85 5.94 12.13
CA TYR A 163 -5.08 4.80 12.58
C TYR A 163 -3.76 4.67 11.82
N ALA A 164 -2.71 4.27 12.54
CA ALA A 164 -1.41 3.91 11.96
C ALA A 164 -0.83 2.76 12.76
N ALA A 165 -0.37 1.70 12.08
CA ALA A 165 0.26 0.55 12.71
C ALA A 165 1.31 -0.08 11.78
N THR A 166 2.39 -0.59 12.37
CA THR A 166 3.33 -1.49 11.69
C THR A 166 2.87 -2.94 11.84
N VAL A 167 3.13 -3.77 10.85
CA VAL A 167 2.81 -5.21 10.85
C VAL A 167 3.99 -6.03 10.34
N LEU A 168 4.02 -7.30 10.71
CA LEU A 168 5.00 -8.28 10.26
C LEU A 168 4.24 -9.54 9.86
N GLY A 169 4.47 -10.07 8.66
CA GLY A 169 3.82 -11.32 8.22
C GLY A 169 4.21 -12.56 9.03
N ALA A 170 5.31 -12.49 9.78
CA ALA A 170 5.67 -13.55 10.72
C ALA A 170 4.77 -13.59 11.97
N GLU A 171 3.96 -12.55 12.21
CA GLU A 171 3.08 -12.40 13.36
C GLU A 171 1.60 -12.26 12.91
N PRO A 172 1.00 -13.30 12.31
CA PRO A 172 -0.28 -13.21 11.61
C PRO A 172 -1.45 -12.83 12.53
N LEU A 173 -1.39 -13.20 13.82
CA LEU A 173 -2.42 -12.81 14.79
C LEU A 173 -2.39 -11.32 15.13
N ASP A 174 -1.19 -10.73 15.20
CA ASP A 174 -1.02 -9.29 15.41
C ASP A 174 -1.45 -8.52 14.16
N LEU A 175 -1.03 -8.97 12.97
CA LEU A 175 -1.50 -8.45 11.69
C LEU A 175 -3.04 -8.47 11.62
N ALA A 176 -3.66 -9.62 11.94
CA ALA A 176 -5.10 -9.75 11.87
C ALA A 176 -5.85 -8.79 12.80
N ARG A 177 -5.36 -8.63 14.03
CA ARG A 177 -5.94 -7.66 14.99
C ARG A 177 -5.83 -6.23 14.49
N LYS A 178 -4.68 -5.86 13.91
CA LYS A 178 -4.42 -4.50 13.42
C LYS A 178 -5.26 -4.18 12.18
N VAL A 179 -5.39 -5.12 11.25
CA VAL A 179 -6.26 -4.97 10.06
C VAL A 179 -7.74 -4.91 10.47
N ALA A 180 -8.18 -5.78 11.38
CA ALA A 180 -9.55 -5.75 11.90
C ALA A 180 -9.85 -4.43 12.64
N LYS A 181 -8.89 -3.91 13.40
CA LYS A 181 -9.04 -2.61 14.06
C LYS A 181 -9.17 -1.48 13.04
N ALA A 182 -8.32 -1.46 12.01
CA ALA A 182 -8.38 -0.45 10.96
C ALA A 182 -9.74 -0.44 10.24
N LYS A 183 -10.29 -1.62 9.93
CA LYS A 183 -11.60 -1.79 9.28
C LYS A 183 -12.80 -1.36 10.15
N SER A 184 -12.61 -1.30 11.48
CA SER A 184 -13.69 -0.93 12.42
C SER A 184 -13.82 0.57 12.68
N LEU A 185 -12.89 1.37 12.17
CA LEU A 185 -12.83 2.82 12.31
C LEU A 185 -13.47 3.50 11.11
#